data_AF-A0A1R1X8K1-F1
#
_entry.id   AF-A0A1R1X8K1-F1
#
_cell.length_a   1.000
_cell.length_b   1.000
_cell.length_c   1.000
_cell.angle_alpha   90.00
_cell.angle_beta   90.00
_cell.angle_gamma   90.00
#
_symmetry.space_group_name_H-M   'P 1'
#
loop_
_entity.id
_entity.type
_entity.pdbx_description
1 polymer ?
#
loop_
_entity_poly.entity_id
_entity_poly.type
_entity_poly.pdbx_seq_one_letter_code
_entity_poly.pdbx_strand_id
1 'polypeptide(L)'
;MHQRILKGDIRDRNQALPEWGETNGLDNHKLNTKCWLLSLCGLLRARDIHRIYDARTKITKDTLKPVIISPKEKRKGQPIERSFEINRHPSILLCPVMVYTIYKAKIATLLCPNLHFKNTQ
;
A
#
# COMPACT_ATOMS: atom_id res chain seq x y z
N MET A 1 20.39 13.38 2.39
CA MET A 1 20.90 12.06 2.80
C MET A 1 20.48 11.79 4.22
N HIS A 2 19.64 10.78 4.48
CA HIS A 2 19.57 10.09 5.78
C HIS A 2 18.92 8.72 5.52
N GLN A 3 19.70 7.86 4.86
CA GLN A 3 19.46 6.43 4.87
C GLN A 3 19.78 5.92 6.27
N ARG A 4 18.78 5.80 7.14
CA ARG A 4 18.86 4.87 8.26
C ARG A 4 18.10 3.62 7.85
N ILE A 5 18.72 2.86 6.95
CA ILE A 5 18.23 1.53 6.56
C ILE A 5 18.42 0.65 7.79
N LEU A 6 17.30 0.33 8.43
CA LEU A 6 17.19 -0.69 9.46
C LEU A 6 17.85 -1.97 8.95
N LYS A 7 19.07 -2.25 9.43
CA LYS A 7 19.71 -3.57 9.35
C LYS A 7 18.91 -4.49 10.26
N GLY A 8 18.05 -5.30 9.69
CA GLY A 8 17.23 -6.27 10.40
C GLY A 8 16.60 -7.20 9.37
N ASP A 9 16.82 -8.49 9.57
CA ASP A 9 16.47 -9.59 8.67
C ASP A 9 14.96 -9.58 8.36
N ILE A 10 14.57 -9.99 7.15
CA ILE A 10 13.17 -9.95 6.69
C ILE A 10 12.29 -10.90 7.53
N ARG A 11 12.89 -11.94 8.11
CA ARG A 11 12.19 -12.89 9.02
C ARG A 11 11.77 -12.24 10.33
N ASP A 12 12.61 -11.41 10.94
CA ASP A 12 12.31 -10.78 12.24
C ASP A 12 11.14 -9.79 12.16
N ARG A 13 10.97 -9.10 11.03
CA ARG A 13 9.89 -8.09 10.89
C ARG A 13 8.51 -8.69 10.66
N ASN A 14 8.43 -9.87 10.04
CA ASN A 14 7.18 -10.61 9.96
C ASN A 14 6.67 -11.03 11.34
N GLN A 15 7.60 -11.23 12.29
CA GLN A 15 7.31 -11.59 13.67
C GLN A 15 6.88 -10.40 14.54
N ALA A 16 7.23 -9.16 14.13
CA ALA A 16 6.81 -7.92 14.81
C ALA A 16 5.41 -7.42 14.41
N LEU A 17 4.88 -7.83 13.24
CA LEU A 17 3.54 -7.44 12.78
C LEU A 17 2.40 -7.91 13.69
N PRO A 18 2.44 -9.13 14.26
CA PRO A 18 1.49 -9.58 15.28
C PRO A 18 1.53 -8.75 16.57
N GLU A 19 2.69 -8.26 16.99
CA GLU A 19 2.87 -7.48 18.23
C GLU A 19 2.16 -6.13 18.18
N TRP A 20 1.87 -5.61 16.98
CA TRP A 20 1.18 -4.33 16.80
C TRP A 20 -0.33 -4.41 17.01
N GLY A 21 -0.87 -5.62 17.17
CA GLY A 21 -2.29 -5.84 17.42
C GLY A 21 -3.19 -5.51 16.23
N GLU A 22 -4.50 -5.41 16.52
CA GLU A 22 -5.53 -5.24 15.50
C GLU A 22 -5.37 -3.95 14.70
N THR A 23 -5.54 -4.08 13.39
CA THR A 23 -5.34 -2.96 12.46
C THR A 23 -6.33 -1.81 12.66
N ASN A 24 -7.51 -2.07 13.21
CA ASN A 24 -8.55 -1.06 13.45
C ASN A 24 -8.10 0.00 14.46
N GLY A 25 -7.31 -0.38 15.47
CA GLY A 25 -6.82 0.49 16.54
C GLY A 25 -5.52 1.22 16.23
N LEU A 26 -4.92 1.01 15.04
CA LEU A 26 -3.65 1.63 14.70
C LEU A 26 -3.80 3.11 14.36
N ASP A 27 -2.87 3.91 14.91
CA ASP A 27 -2.61 5.28 14.49
C ASP A 27 -2.10 5.34 13.04
N ASN A 28 -2.28 6.48 12.37
CA ASN A 28 -1.92 6.71 10.98
C ASN A 28 -0.43 6.43 10.69
N HIS A 29 0.48 6.79 11.60
CA HIS A 29 1.90 6.50 11.41
C HIS A 29 2.19 4.99 11.42
N LYS A 30 1.57 4.26 12.36
CA LYS A 30 1.69 2.80 12.46
C LYS A 30 1.02 2.09 11.27
N LEU A 31 -0.13 2.59 10.81
CA LEU A 31 -0.84 2.06 9.66
C LEU A 31 -0.04 2.22 8.37
N ASN A 32 0.56 3.40 8.16
CA ASN A 32 1.50 3.63 7.05
C ASN A 32 2.67 2.66 7.15
N THR A 33 3.29 2.53 8.31
CA THR A 33 4.43 1.63 8.50
C THR A 33 4.05 0.16 8.23
N LYS A 34 2.83 -0.25 8.59
CA LYS A 34 2.29 -1.60 8.32
C LYS A 34 2.06 -1.85 6.82
N CYS A 35 1.51 -0.88 6.09
CA CYS A 35 1.43 -0.92 4.62
C CYS A 35 2.82 -1.04 3.96
N TRP A 36 3.81 -0.30 4.48
CA TRP A 36 5.19 -0.39 4.02
C TRP A 36 5.81 -1.76 4.34
N LEU A 37 5.53 -2.34 5.51
CA LEU A 37 5.98 -3.67 5.88
C LEU A 37 5.41 -4.74 4.96
N LEU A 38 4.12 -4.70 4.60
CA LEU A 38 3.53 -5.62 3.61
C LEU A 38 4.31 -5.62 2.28
N SER A 39 4.84 -4.47 1.90
CA SER A 39 5.69 -4.35 0.71
C SER A 39 7.09 -4.96 0.93
N LEU A 40 7.66 -4.75 2.11
CA LEU A 40 8.91 -5.42 2.52
C LEU A 40 8.77 -6.95 2.62
N CYS A 41 7.57 -7.47 2.94
CA CYS A 41 7.26 -8.91 2.94
C CYS A 41 7.19 -9.52 1.53
N GLY A 42 7.48 -8.75 0.48
CA GLY A 42 7.51 -9.23 -0.90
C GLY A 42 6.16 -9.19 -1.62
N LEU A 43 5.10 -8.68 -0.98
CA LEU A 43 3.79 -8.53 -1.65
C LEU A 43 3.81 -7.40 -2.68
N LEU A 44 4.63 -6.37 -2.47
CA LEU A 44 4.77 -5.20 -3.35
C LEU A 44 6.22 -4.72 -3.37
N ARG A 45 6.72 -4.30 -4.54
CA ARG A 45 7.99 -3.55 -4.57
C ARG A 45 7.76 -2.15 -3.99
N ALA A 46 8.69 -1.61 -3.21
CA ALA A 46 8.57 -0.26 -2.64
C ALA A 46 8.29 0.83 -3.71
N ARG A 47 8.84 0.66 -4.92
CA ARG A 47 8.57 1.53 -6.07
C ARG A 47 7.12 1.45 -6.55
N ASP A 48 6.49 0.30 -6.39
CA ASP A 48 5.14 0.08 -6.89
C ASP A 48 4.10 0.70 -5.93
N ILE A 49 4.37 0.80 -4.62
CA ILE A 49 3.46 1.39 -3.61
C ILE A 49 3.04 2.82 -4.00
N HIS A 50 4.00 3.70 -4.27
CA HIS A 50 3.71 5.11 -4.61
C HIS A 50 3.04 5.29 -5.97
N ARG A 51 2.99 4.22 -6.77
CA ARG A 51 2.37 4.18 -8.10
C ARG A 51 1.03 3.47 -8.10
N ILE A 52 0.58 2.99 -6.95
CA ILE A 52 -0.76 2.43 -6.83
C ILE A 52 -1.76 3.54 -7.12
N TYR A 53 -2.61 3.28 -8.09
CA TYR A 53 -3.68 4.16 -8.49
C TYR A 53 -4.94 3.79 -7.72
N ASP A 54 -5.08 4.36 -6.53
CA ASP A 54 -6.15 4.08 -5.56
C ASP A 54 -7.56 4.20 -6.15
N ALA A 55 -7.76 5.06 -7.16
CA ALA A 55 -9.05 5.24 -7.82
C ALA A 55 -9.49 4.02 -8.65
N ARG A 56 -8.56 3.20 -9.15
CA ARG A 56 -8.85 1.95 -9.89
C ARG A 56 -8.55 0.69 -9.09
N THR A 57 -7.98 0.82 -7.88
CA THR A 57 -7.80 -0.32 -6.98
C THR A 57 -9.16 -0.87 -6.56
N LYS A 58 -9.38 -2.16 -6.81
CA LYS A 58 -10.60 -2.86 -6.40
C LYS A 58 -10.34 -3.63 -5.12
N ILE A 59 -11.25 -3.50 -4.15
CA ILE A 59 -11.20 -4.22 -2.88
C ILE A 59 -12.48 -5.05 -2.79
N THR A 60 -12.32 -6.35 -2.53
CA THR A 60 -13.41 -7.26 -2.20
C THR A 60 -13.20 -7.82 -0.79
N LYS A 61 -14.13 -8.64 -0.28
CA LYS A 61 -13.98 -9.28 1.04
C LYS A 61 -12.72 -10.13 1.15
N ASP A 62 -12.33 -10.77 0.05
CA ASP A 62 -11.29 -11.80 0.04
C ASP A 62 -10.07 -11.42 -0.82
N THR A 63 -10.17 -10.38 -1.64
CA THR A 63 -9.10 -10.04 -2.59
C THR A 63 -8.93 -8.53 -2.73
N LEU A 64 -7.67 -8.13 -2.86
CA LEU A 64 -7.25 -6.77 -3.16
C LEU A 64 -6.60 -6.79 -4.55
N LYS A 65 -7.07 -5.93 -5.46
CA LYS A 65 -6.55 -5.79 -6.82
C LYS A 65 -6.02 -4.38 -7.05
N PRO A 66 -4.77 -4.08 -6.65
CA PRO A 66 -4.15 -2.79 -6.90
C PRO A 66 -3.85 -2.63 -8.39
N VAL A 67 -3.94 -1.40 -8.87
CA VAL A 67 -3.51 -1.03 -10.23
C VAL A 67 -2.30 -0.13 -10.11
N ILE A 68 -1.16 -0.53 -10.67
CA ILE A 68 0.06 0.27 -10.74
C ILE A 68 0.13 0.92 -12.11
N ILE A 69 0.24 2.25 -12.14
CA ILE A 69 0.47 2.99 -13.38
C ILE A 69 1.94 3.42 -13.43
N SER A 70 2.65 3.01 -14.48
CA SER A 70 4.04 3.44 -14.71
C SER A 70 4.07 4.51 -15.80
N PRO A 71 3.97 5.81 -15.46
CA PRO A 71 3.82 6.89 -16.46
C PRO A 71 5.03 7.04 -17.37
N LYS A 72 6.23 6.67 -16.89
CA LYS A 72 7.49 6.78 -17.64
C LYS A 72 7.76 5.60 -18.56
N GLU A 73 7.13 4.46 -18.32
CA GLU A 73 7.28 3.28 -19.17
C GLU A 73 6.06 3.23 -20.08
N LYS A 74 6.29 3.25 -21.39
CA LYS A 74 5.22 3.25 -22.39
C LYS A 74 5.24 1.96 -23.20
N ARG A 75 4.08 1.36 -23.42
CA ARG A 75 3.86 0.34 -24.46
C ARG A 75 2.89 0.92 -25.47
N LYS A 76 3.30 1.00 -26.74
CA LYS A 76 2.51 1.61 -27.82
C LYS A 76 2.04 3.05 -27.52
N GLY A 77 2.91 3.85 -26.90
CA GLY A 77 2.62 5.25 -26.56
C GLY A 77 1.79 5.45 -25.28
N GLN A 78 1.21 4.40 -24.70
CA GLN A 78 0.40 4.47 -23.48
C GLN A 78 1.20 4.08 -22.23
N PRO A 79 0.97 4.71 -21.07
CA PRO A 79 1.52 4.27 -19.79
C PRO A 79 1.24 2.78 -19.55
N ILE A 80 2.23 2.04 -19.06
CA ILE A 80 2.01 0.64 -18.73
C ILE A 80 1.21 0.54 -17.44
N GLU A 81 0.03 -0.07 -17.54
CA GLU A 81 -0.78 -0.48 -16.40
C GLU A 81 -0.46 -1.93 -16.03
N ARG A 82 -0.21 -2.18 -14.74
CA ARG A 82 -0.07 -3.52 -14.17
C ARG A 82 -1.10 -3.70 -13.07
N SER A 83 -1.88 -4.77 -13.14
CA SER A 83 -2.75 -5.19 -12.04
C SER A 83 -2.35 -6.60 -11.60
N PHE A 84 -2.57 -6.89 -10.32
CA PHE A 84 -2.29 -8.19 -9.73
C PHE A 84 -3.21 -8.38 -8.54
N GLU A 85 -3.32 -9.63 -8.09
CA GLU A 85 -4.26 -10.04 -7.07
C GLU A 85 -3.52 -10.40 -5.80
N ILE A 86 -3.91 -9.75 -4.70
CA ILE A 86 -3.47 -10.08 -3.35
C ILE A 86 -4.66 -10.73 -2.63
N ASN A 87 -4.50 -11.98 -2.24
CA ASN A 87 -5.51 -12.70 -1.49
C ASN A 87 -5.52 -12.29 -0.01
N ARG A 88 -6.68 -12.43 0.62
CA ARG A 88 -6.86 -12.28 2.06
C ARG A 88 -5.98 -13.29 2.78
N HIS A 89 -5.20 -12.80 3.73
CA HIS A 89 -4.45 -13.67 4.63
C HIS A 89 -5.39 -14.14 5.77
N PRO A 90 -5.35 -15.42 6.19
CA PRO A 90 -6.18 -15.94 7.26
C PRO A 90 -6.01 -15.19 8.58
N SER A 91 -4.77 -14.85 8.93
CA SER A 91 -4.49 -13.99 10.09
C SER A 91 -4.86 -12.55 9.78
N ILE A 92 -5.82 -12.01 10.53
CA ILE A 92 -6.31 -10.62 10.42
C ILE A 92 -5.16 -9.61 10.59
N LEU A 93 -4.18 -9.93 11.45
CA LEU A 93 -3.03 -9.07 11.73
C LEU A 93 -2.10 -8.91 10.53
N LEU A 94 -2.02 -9.94 9.69
CA LEU A 94 -1.19 -9.98 8.49
C LEU A 94 -2.02 -9.77 7.21
N CYS A 95 -3.32 -9.52 7.33
CA CYS A 95 -4.22 -9.48 6.20
C CYS A 95 -4.06 -8.21 5.37
N PRO A 96 -3.49 -8.29 4.15
CA PRO A 96 -3.25 -7.12 3.31
C PRO A 96 -4.56 -6.46 2.86
N VAL A 97 -5.61 -7.25 2.64
CA VAL A 97 -6.96 -6.76 2.29
C VAL A 97 -7.51 -5.87 3.42
N MET A 98 -7.42 -6.34 4.67
CA MET A 98 -7.88 -5.58 5.84
C MET A 98 -7.06 -4.31 6.05
N VAL A 99 -5.73 -4.41 5.98
CA VAL A 99 -4.82 -3.27 6.15
C VAL A 99 -5.10 -2.18 5.13
N TYR A 100 -5.20 -2.55 3.85
CA TYR A 100 -5.43 -1.58 2.79
C TYR A 100 -6.85 -0.97 2.86
N THR A 101 -7.86 -1.75 3.28
CA THR A 101 -9.24 -1.25 3.49
C THR A 101 -9.26 -0.15 4.55
N ILE A 102 -8.60 -0.36 5.68
CA ILE A 102 -8.52 0.62 6.78
C ILE A 102 -7.70 1.84 6.35
N TYR A 103 -6.59 1.63 5.62
CA TYR A 103 -5.82 2.73 5.02
C TYR A 103 -6.68 3.60 4.11
N LYS A 104 -7.47 3.00 3.21
CA LYS A 104 -8.37 3.72 2.30
C LYS A 104 -9.43 4.51 3.08
N ALA A 105 -10.00 3.93 4.13
CA ALA A 105 -11.04 4.57 4.92
C ALA A 105 -10.53 5.71 5.81
N LYS A 106 -9.31 5.60 6.35
CA LYS A 106 -8.73 6.58 7.30
C LYS A 106 -7.87 7.66 6.65
N ILE A 107 -7.06 7.28 5.65
CA ILE A 107 -6.00 8.13 5.11
C ILE A 107 -6.37 8.66 3.73
N ALA A 108 -6.85 7.80 2.83
CA ALA A 108 -7.19 8.24 1.46
C ALA A 108 -8.48 9.07 1.38
N THR A 109 -9.28 9.10 2.45
CA THR A 109 -10.46 9.98 2.61
C THR A 109 -10.11 11.36 3.14
N LEU A 110 -8.91 11.55 3.71
CA LEU A 110 -8.46 12.87 4.13
C LEU A 110 -8.20 13.70 2.88
N LEU A 111 -9.02 14.74 2.69
CA LEU A 111 -8.79 15.73 1.63
C LEU A 111 -7.40 16.32 1.82
N CYS A 112 -6.60 16.33 0.75
CA CYS A 112 -5.32 17.02 0.77
C CYS A 112 -5.59 18.50 1.12
N PRO A 113 -4.98 19.06 2.17
CA PRO A 113 -5.21 20.46 2.54
C PRO A 113 -4.75 21.44 1.46
N ASN A 114 -3.86 21.00 0.56
CA ASN A 114 -3.47 21.77 -0.62
C ASN A 114 -4.42 21.46 -1.78
N LEU A 115 -5.20 22.46 -2.18
CA LEU A 115 -6.00 22.43 -3.40
C LEU A 115 -5.05 22.29 -4.58
N HIS A 116 -4.89 21.07 -5.10
CA HIS A 116 -4.11 20.86 -6.30
C HIS A 116 -4.93 21.33 -7.50
N PHE A 117 -4.71 22.57 -7.92
CA PHE A 117 -5.25 23.10 -9.17
C PHE A 117 -4.83 22.17 -10.31
N LYS A 118 -5.80 21.50 -10.92
CA LYS A 118 -5.58 20.80 -12.18
C LYS A 118 -5.42 21.87 -13.25
N ASN A 119 -4.23 21.96 -13.86
CA ASN A 119 -4.06 22.72 -15.07
C ASN A 119 -4.85 22.02 -16.18
N THR A 120 -6.08 22.48 -16.41
CA THR A 120 -6.80 22.26 -17.66
C THR A 120 -6.02 22.95 -18.77
N GLN A 121 -5.39 22.16 -19.65
CA GLN A 121 -5.02 22.59 -21.01
C GLN A 121 -6.15 22.20 -21.95
#